data_AF-A0A1X0A5A4-F1
#
_entry.id   AF-A0A1X0A5A4-F1
#
_cell.length_a   1.000
_cell.length_b   1.000
_cell.length_c   1.000
_cell.angle_alpha   90.00
_cell.angle_beta   90.00
_cell.angle_gamma   90.00
#
_symmetry.space_group_name_H-M   'P 1'
#
loop_
_entity.id
_entity.type
_entity.pdbx_description
1 polymer ?
#
loop_
_entity_poly.entity_id
_entity_poly.type
_entity_poly.pdbx_seq_one_letter_code
_entity_poly.pdbx_strand_id
1 'polypeptide(L)'
;MSDPAVEAAQRAWEEYEAQGGVWKPEALRLAAREALKPIRELHQRVDDGHPSGLPTCEHCQGDWPCSTSALIYTTEELEDR
;
A
#
# COMPACT_ATOMS: atom_id res chain seq x y z
N MET A 1 21.21 5.96 -6.38
CA MET A 1 20.03 5.12 -6.09
C MET A 1 18.86 5.76 -6.83
N SER A 2 18.17 4.99 -7.67
CA SER A 2 16.92 5.37 -8.32
C SER A 2 15.79 5.44 -7.29
N ASP A 3 14.74 6.19 -7.62
CA ASP A 3 13.53 6.29 -6.80
C ASP A 3 12.72 4.97 -6.87
N PRO A 4 12.53 4.24 -5.75
CA PRO A 4 11.82 2.96 -5.75
C PRO A 4 10.37 3.03 -6.22
N ALA A 5 9.69 4.16 -6.00
CA ALA A 5 8.32 4.36 -6.47
C ALA A 5 8.26 4.54 -7.99
N VAL A 6 9.27 5.22 -8.56
CA VAL A 6 9.42 5.37 -10.01
C VAL A 6 9.71 4.03 -10.67
N GLU A 7 10.58 3.20 -10.10
CA GLU A 7 10.85 1.85 -10.63
C GLU A 7 9.61 0.95 -10.57
N ALA A 8 8.81 1.05 -9.51
CA ALA A 8 7.57 0.29 -9.39
C ALA A 8 6.52 0.73 -10.42
N ALA A 9 6.38 2.04 -10.64
CA ALA A 9 5.52 2.59 -11.68
C ALA A 9 5.98 2.16 -13.09
N GLN A 10 7.30 2.13 -13.33
CA GLN A 10 7.87 1.66 -14.59
C GLN A 10 7.57 0.17 -14.85
N ARG A 11 7.75 -0.71 -13.85
CA ARG A 11 7.38 -2.14 -14.00
C ARG A 11 5.91 -2.34 -14.35
N ALA A 12 5.02 -1.63 -13.67
CA ALA A 12 3.59 -1.70 -13.95
C ALA A 12 3.23 -1.17 -15.35
N TRP A 13 3.95 -0.16 -15.83
CA TRP A 13 3.81 0.36 -17.19
C TRP A 13 4.31 -0.62 -18.25
N GLU A 14 5.48 -1.24 -18.03
CA GLU A 14 6.08 -2.22 -18.94
C GLU A 14 5.19 -3.46 -19.10
N GLU A 15 4.66 -4.00 -18.00
CA GLU A 15 3.70 -5.11 -18.02
C GLU A 15 2.42 -4.76 -18.81
N TYR A 16 2.00 -3.50 -18.74
CA TYR A 16 0.82 -2.99 -19.41
C TYR A 16 1.03 -2.78 -20.92
N GLU A 17 2.16 -2.20 -21.33
CA GLU A 17 2.52 -2.05 -22.75
C GLU A 17 2.62 -3.39 -23.46
N ALA A 18 3.16 -4.42 -22.78
CA ALA A 18 3.26 -5.78 -23.31
C ALA A 18 1.89 -6.39 -23.70
N GLN A 19 0.79 -5.83 -23.20
CA GLN A 19 -0.59 -6.27 -23.49
C GLN A 19 -1.30 -5.46 -24.60
N GLY A 20 -0.58 -4.58 -25.31
CA GLY A 20 -1.12 -3.84 -26.48
C GLY A 20 -1.82 -2.52 -26.11
N GLY A 21 -1.21 -1.74 -25.22
CA GLY A 21 -1.80 -0.62 -24.47
C GLY A 21 -2.59 0.43 -25.26
N VAL A 22 -3.89 0.53 -24.93
CA VAL A 22 -4.69 1.77 -24.99
C VAL A 22 -4.86 2.24 -23.55
N TRP A 23 -4.68 3.51 -23.18
CA TRP A 23 -4.80 3.98 -21.79
C TRP A 23 -6.03 3.42 -21.05
N LYS A 24 -5.84 2.70 -19.92
CA LYS A 24 -6.93 2.20 -19.06
C LYS A 24 -6.65 2.54 -17.59
N PRO A 25 -7.67 2.99 -16.83
CA PRO A 25 -7.55 3.29 -15.39
C PRO A 25 -6.97 2.15 -14.53
N GLU A 26 -7.09 0.89 -14.97
CA GLU A 26 -6.58 -0.27 -14.22
C GLU A 26 -5.06 -0.32 -14.14
N ALA A 27 -4.35 0.12 -15.19
CA ALA A 27 -2.89 0.20 -15.20
C ALA A 27 -2.37 1.15 -14.12
N LEU A 28 -3.05 2.27 -13.92
CA LEU A 28 -2.70 3.26 -12.89
C LEU A 28 -2.92 2.70 -11.47
N ARG A 29 -3.97 1.89 -11.28
CA ARG A 29 -4.23 1.23 -9.99
C ARG A 29 -3.16 0.20 -9.66
N LEU A 30 -2.74 -0.60 -10.65
CA LEU A 30 -1.67 -1.58 -10.48
C LEU A 30 -0.33 -0.90 -10.17
N ALA A 31 0.02 0.16 -10.90
CA ALA A 31 1.22 0.94 -10.64
C ALA A 31 1.24 1.54 -9.22
N ALA A 32 0.12 2.11 -8.77
CA ALA A 32 0.00 2.63 -7.41
C ALA A 32 0.17 1.53 -6.36
N ARG A 33 -0.44 0.36 -6.57
CA ARG A 33 -0.29 -0.79 -5.66
C ARG A 33 1.14 -1.30 -5.59
N GLU A 34 1.83 -1.44 -6.73
CA GLU A 34 3.24 -1.85 -6.77
C GLU A 34 4.14 -0.84 -6.05
N ALA A 35 3.91 0.47 -6.27
CA ALA A 35 4.69 1.53 -5.62
C ALA A 35 4.52 1.56 -4.09
N LEU A 36 3.34 1.17 -3.60
CA LEU A 36 3.04 1.16 -2.16
C LEU A 36 3.50 -0.13 -1.45
N LYS A 37 3.88 -1.19 -2.16
CA LYS A 37 4.32 -2.46 -1.54
C LYS A 37 5.42 -2.29 -0.49
N PRO A 38 6.52 -1.55 -0.75
CA PRO A 38 7.57 -1.41 0.26
C PRO A 38 7.08 -0.68 1.51
N ILE A 39 6.20 0.32 1.35
CA ILE A 39 5.61 1.05 2.48
C ILE A 39 4.67 0.11 3.26
N ARG A 40 3.93 -0.75 2.56
CA ARG A 40 3.05 -1.76 3.16
C ARG A 40 3.79 -2.82 3.96
N GLU A 41 4.99 -3.21 3.53
CA GLU A 41 5.88 -4.12 4.27
C GLU A 41 6.37 -3.49 5.57
N LEU A 42 6.63 -2.18 5.56
CA LEU A 42 7.03 -1.43 6.76
C LEU A 42 5.83 -1.13 7.66
N HIS A 43 4.68 -0.80 7.11
CA HIS A 43 3.52 -0.33 7.88
C HIS A 43 2.69 -1.50 8.42
N GLN A 44 3.09 -2.10 9.53
CA GLN A 44 2.45 -3.30 10.06
C GLN A 44 1.44 -3.01 11.19
N ARG A 45 0.35 -3.80 11.19
CA ARG A 45 -0.62 -3.90 12.29
C ARG A 45 -0.04 -4.85 13.34
N VAL A 46 -0.02 -4.43 14.59
CA VAL A 46 0.47 -5.21 15.72
C VAL A 46 -0.62 -5.33 16.78
N ASP A 47 -0.85 -6.56 17.25
CA ASP A 47 -1.70 -6.83 18.41
C ASP A 47 -0.84 -6.83 19.68
N ASP A 48 -0.57 -5.65 20.22
CA ASP A 48 0.31 -5.44 21.39
C ASP A 48 -0.46 -5.35 22.72
N GLY A 49 -1.79 -5.50 22.68
CA GLY A 49 -2.64 -5.35 23.86
C GLY A 49 -2.69 -3.91 24.38
N HIS A 50 -2.58 -2.92 23.48
CA HIS A 50 -2.64 -1.50 23.80
C HIS A 50 -3.83 -1.14 24.71
N PRO A 51 -3.69 -0.18 25.64
CA PRO A 51 -4.76 0.18 26.60
C PRO A 51 -6.08 0.63 25.96
N SER A 52 -6.06 1.07 24.70
CA SER A 52 -7.27 1.40 23.93
C SER A 52 -8.10 0.16 23.55
N GLY A 53 -7.53 -1.04 23.65
CA GLY A 53 -8.14 -2.29 23.20
C GLY A 53 -8.13 -2.47 21.68
N LEU A 54 -7.56 -1.52 20.94
CA LEU A 54 -7.38 -1.60 19.49
C LEU A 54 -5.96 -2.08 19.17
N PRO A 55 -5.77 -2.79 18.03
CA PRO A 55 -4.44 -3.03 17.49
C PRO A 55 -3.74 -1.69 17.21
N THR A 56 -2.41 -1.69 17.18
CA THR A 56 -1.62 -0.50 16.87
C THR A 56 -0.87 -0.64 15.55
N CYS A 57 -0.42 0.49 15.01
CA CYS A 57 0.62 0.48 13.99
C CYS A 57 1.99 0.65 14.66
N GLU A 58 2.90 -0.29 14.45
CA GLU A 58 4.25 -0.27 15.03
C GLU A 58 5.01 1.03 14.73
N HIS A 59 4.95 1.47 13.47
CA HIS A 59 5.70 2.63 13.01
C HIS A 59 5.01 3.96 13.29
N CYS A 60 3.67 3.99 13.26
CA CYS A 60 2.92 5.22 13.53
C CYS A 60 2.61 5.43 15.02
N GLN A 61 2.83 4.42 15.88
CA GLN A 61 2.60 4.46 17.33
C GLN A 61 1.19 4.97 17.70
N GLY A 62 0.20 4.58 16.91
CA GLY A 62 -1.19 4.96 17.11
C GLY A 62 -2.13 3.79 16.82
N ASP A 63 -3.40 3.98 17.14
CA ASP A 63 -4.45 2.98 16.91
C ASP A 63 -4.53 2.63 15.41
N TRP A 64 -4.72 1.35 15.13
CA TRP A 64 -5.02 0.83 13.81
C TRP A 64 -6.55 0.76 13.61
N PRO A 65 -7.08 1.16 12.43
CA PRO A 65 -6.39 1.79 11.30
C PRO A 65 -6.02 3.26 11.59
N CYS A 66 -4.82 3.68 11.15
CA CYS A 66 -4.34 5.06 11.29
C CYS A 66 -4.44 5.84 9.97
N SER A 67 -4.14 7.14 9.96
CA SER A 67 -4.20 7.97 8.75
C SER A 67 -3.30 7.45 7.61
N THR A 68 -2.17 6.82 7.96
CA THR A 68 -1.24 6.22 6.99
C THR A 68 -1.82 4.94 6.39
N SER A 69 -2.56 4.14 7.17
CA SER A 69 -3.18 2.92 6.66
C SER A 69 -4.24 3.23 5.59
N ALA A 70 -4.99 4.32 5.74
CA ALA A 70 -5.97 4.78 4.75
C ALA A 70 -5.35 5.17 3.38
N LEU A 71 -4.04 5.39 3.32
CA LEU A 71 -3.32 5.72 2.07
C LEU A 71 -2.69 4.49 1.40
N ILE A 72 -2.57 3.37 2.12
CA ILE A 72 -1.82 2.18 1.69
C ILE A 72 -2.74 1.00 1.39
N TYR A 73 -3.80 0.83 2.19
CA TYR A 73 -4.71 -0.31 2.13
C TYR A 73 -6.04 0.09 1.53
N THR A 74 -6.73 -0.86 0.92
CA THR A 74 -8.14 -0.66 0.55
C THR A 74 -9.01 -0.70 1.81
N THR A 75 -10.24 -0.17 1.70
CA THR A 75 -11.20 -0.20 2.81
C THR A 75 -11.47 -1.63 3.27
N GLU A 76 -11.62 -2.56 2.32
CA GLU A 76 -11.85 -3.98 2.61
C GLU A 76 -10.68 -4.60 3.40
N GLU A 77 -9.44 -4.28 3.03
CA GLU A 77 -8.25 -4.78 3.73
C GLU A 77 -8.09 -4.23 5.15
N LEU A 78 -8.71 -3.08 5.45
CA LEU A 78 -8.74 -2.49 6.79
C LEU A 78 -9.90 -3.04 7.63
N GLU A 79 -10.98 -3.48 7.01
CA GLU A 79 -12.12 -4.11 7.69
C GLU A 79 -11.84 -5.59 8.03
N ASP A 80 -11.06 -6.29 7.20
CA ASP A 80 -10.71 -7.70 7.36
C ASP A 80 -9.51 -7.98 8.30
N ARG A 81 -8.87 -6.94 8.88
CA ARG A 81 -7.66 -7.04 9.72
C ARG A 81 -7.84 -6.55 11.15
#